data_AF-A0A921GB25-F1
#
_entry.id   AF-A0A921GB25-F1
#
_cell.length_a   1.000
_cell.length_b   1.000
_cell.length_c   1.000
_cell.angle_alpha   90.00
_cell.angle_beta   90.00
_cell.angle_gamma   90.00
#
_symmetry.space_group_name_H-M   'P 1'
#
loop_
_entity.id
_entity.type
_entity.pdbx_description
1 polymer ?
#
loop_
_entity_poly.entity_id
_entity_poly.type
_entity_poly.pdbx_seq_one_letter_code
_entity_poly.pdbx_strand_id
1 'polypeptide(L)'
;MCSFVGPLSALIQTIPGSVIGGISFLLYGMIGTSGLRILVDQHVDYSINKNLILTSVVFVTGLSSITLNFGGIQLTGMVLACIVAMILSLIFYVMEKLNLTNT
;
A
#
# COMPACT_ATOMS: atom_id res chain seq x y z
N MET A 1 24.17 0.41 17.94
CA MET A 1 24.56 0.18 19.35
C MET A 1 24.12 -1.17 19.92
N CYS A 2 23.18 -1.91 19.31
CA CYS A 2 22.80 -3.28 19.75
C CYS A 2 23.60 -4.42 19.09
N SER A 3 24.72 -4.13 18.42
CA SER A 3 25.57 -5.16 17.78
C SER A 3 26.76 -5.58 18.65
N PHE A 4 26.93 -4.98 19.83
CA PHE A 4 28.04 -5.26 20.76
C PHE A 4 27.68 -6.26 21.87
N VAL A 5 26.45 -6.77 21.91
CA VAL A 5 26.04 -7.82 22.85
C VAL A 5 26.00 -9.15 22.09
N GLY A 6 27.19 -9.74 21.91
CA GLY A 6 27.39 -11.07 21.31
C GLY A 6 26.42 -12.17 21.77
N PRO A 7 26.00 -12.26 23.06
CA PRO A 7 25.06 -13.30 23.48
C PRO A 7 23.61 -13.06 23.04
N LEU A 8 23.21 -11.81 22.74
CA LEU A 8 21.84 -11.51 22.28
C LEU A 8 21.66 -11.93 20.82
N SER A 9 22.61 -11.63 19.95
CA SER A 9 22.55 -12.04 18.53
C SER A 9 22.60 -13.55 18.33
N ALA A 10 23.31 -14.30 19.18
CA ALA A 10 23.33 -15.76 19.15
C ALA A 10 21.97 -16.37 19.59
N LEU A 11 21.29 -15.74 20.55
CA LEU A 11 19.95 -16.14 20.97
C LEU A 11 18.90 -15.86 19.88
N ILE A 12 19.01 -14.74 19.15
CA ILE A 12 18.17 -14.47 17.97
C ILE A 12 18.42 -15.49 16.85
N GLN A 13 19.66 -15.93 16.61
CA GLN A 13 19.94 -16.98 15.61
C GLN A 13 19.43 -18.37 16.02
N THR A 14 19.18 -18.60 17.31
CA THR A 14 18.58 -19.85 17.81
C THR A 14 17.07 -19.89 17.55
N ILE A 15 16.46 -18.74 17.22
CA ILE A 15 15.05 -18.65 16.88
C ILE A 15 14.89 -19.20 15.45
N PRO A 16 14.17 -20.33 15.28
CA PRO A 16 14.00 -20.94 13.98
C PRO A 16 13.36 -19.95 13.01
N GLY A 17 13.82 -19.95 11.74
CA GLY A 17 13.36 -19.01 10.71
C GLY A 17 11.83 -18.99 10.53
N SER A 18 11.13 -20.06 10.94
CA SER A 18 9.67 -20.14 11.02
C SER A 18 9.04 -19.03 11.88
N VAL A 19 9.64 -18.68 13.03
CA VAL A 19 9.10 -17.64 13.92
C VAL A 19 9.36 -16.25 13.36
N ILE A 20 10.53 -16.02 12.76
CA ILE A 20 10.85 -14.75 12.08
C ILE A 20 9.89 -14.52 10.91
N GLY A 21 9.56 -15.59 10.17
CA GLY A 21 8.52 -15.57 9.14
C GLY A 21 7.14 -15.23 9.70
N GLY A 22 6.75 -15.83 10.83
CA GLY A 22 5.47 -15.55 11.50
C GLY A 22 5.34 -14.12 12.01
N ILE A 23 6.38 -13.57 12.64
CA ILE A 23 6.40 -12.18 13.10
C ILE A 23 6.34 -11.22 11.90
N SER A 24 7.11 -11.50 10.85
CA SER A 24 7.08 -10.69 9.63
C SER A 24 5.70 -10.71 8.98
N PHE A 25 5.06 -11.88 8.90
CA PHE A 25 3.70 -12.02 8.40
C PHE A 25 2.70 -11.19 9.22
N LEU A 26 2.78 -11.25 10.55
CA LEU A 26 1.93 -10.43 11.43
C LEU A 26 2.19 -8.94 11.26
N LEU A 27 3.45 -8.51 11.12
CA LEU A 27 3.81 -7.11 10.91
C LEU A 27 3.26 -6.59 9.57
N TYR A 28 3.46 -7.34 8.47
CA TYR A 28 2.88 -6.98 7.17
C TYR A 28 1.34 -6.97 7.22
N GLY A 29 0.73 -7.93 7.93
CA GLY A 29 -0.70 -7.96 8.18
C GLY A 29 -1.21 -6.73 8.94
N MET A 30 -0.52 -6.32 10.01
CA MET A 30 -0.84 -5.12 10.79
C MET A 30 -0.71 -3.83 9.98
N ILE A 31 0.26 -3.74 9.07
CA ILE A 31 0.40 -2.58 8.18
C ILE A 31 -0.82 -2.48 7.24
N GLY A 32 -1.22 -3.59 6.63
CA GLY A 32 -2.40 -3.65 5.76
C GLY A 32 -3.70 -3.33 6.48
N THR A 33 -3.92 -3.91 7.66
CA THR A 33 -5.12 -3.64 8.46
C THR A 33 -5.16 -2.22 9.00
N SER A 34 -4.00 -1.62 9.32
CA SER A 34 -3.92 -0.21 9.70
C SER A 34 -4.34 0.73 8.56
N GLY A 35 -3.95 0.43 7.31
CA GLY A 35 -4.43 1.17 6.14
C GLY A 35 -5.94 1.07 5.95
N LEU A 36 -6.50 -0.15 6.10
CA LEU A 36 -7.95 -0.36 6.03
C LEU A 36 -8.70 0.34 7.17
N ARG A 37 -8.14 0.35 8.38
CA ARG A 37 -8.69 1.06 9.53
C ARG A 37 -8.79 2.55 9.25
N ILE A 38 -7.79 3.17 8.64
CA ILE A 38 -7.84 4.60 8.29
C ILE A 38 -9.00 4.89 7.32
N LEU A 39 -9.23 4.03 6.32
CA LEU A 39 -10.34 4.17 5.38
C LEU A 39 -11.72 4.09 6.08
N VAL A 40 -11.85 3.26 7.12
CA VAL A 40 -13.09 3.13 7.90
C VAL A 40 -13.23 4.28 8.91
N ASP A 41 -12.17 4.63 9.63
CA ASP A 41 -12.18 5.72 10.62
C ASP A 41 -12.49 7.07 9.96
N GLN A 42 -12.00 7.32 8.75
CA GLN A 42 -12.34 8.50 7.95
C GLN A 42 -13.76 8.47 7.39
N HIS A 43 -14.55 7.42 7.62
CA HIS A 43 -15.92 7.26 7.12
C HIS A 43 -16.00 7.61 5.62
N VAL A 44 -15.16 6.97 4.80
CA VAL A 44 -15.18 7.21 3.36
C VAL A 44 -16.54 6.82 2.80
N ASP A 45 -17.30 7.82 2.35
CA ASP A 45 -18.60 7.59 1.71
C ASP A 45 -18.41 6.93 0.34
N TYR A 46 -18.61 5.62 0.29
CA TYR A 46 -18.57 4.81 -0.93
C TYR A 46 -19.83 4.95 -1.78
N SER A 47 -20.87 5.61 -1.28
CA SER A 47 -22.04 6.01 -2.09
C SER A 47 -21.66 7.02 -3.19
N ILE A 48 -20.56 7.74 -3.03
CA ILE A 48 -20.01 8.60 -4.06
C ILE A 48 -19.13 7.74 -4.98
N ASN A 49 -19.56 7.57 -6.25
CA ASN A 49 -18.85 6.78 -7.26
C ASN A 49 -17.35 7.13 -7.36
N LYS A 50 -16.99 8.40 -7.14
CA LYS A 50 -15.60 8.88 -7.19
C LYS A 50 -14.71 8.16 -6.19
N ASN A 51 -15.13 8.10 -4.93
CA ASN A 51 -14.36 7.52 -3.83
C ASN A 51 -14.25 6.00 -4.00
N LEU A 52 -15.32 5.36 -4.45
CA LEU A 52 -15.36 3.92 -4.75
C LEU A 52 -14.41 3.54 -5.89
N ILE A 53 -14.42 4.31 -7.00
CA ILE A 53 -13.51 4.05 -8.13
C ILE A 53 -12.05 4.28 -7.70
N LEU A 54 -11.76 5.37 -6.97
CA LEU A 54 -10.40 5.70 -6.57
C LEU A 54 -9.79 4.64 -5.65
N THR A 55 -10.51 4.23 -4.61
CA THR A 55 -10.08 3.14 -3.72
C THR A 55 -9.94 1.80 -4.46
N SER A 56 -10.90 1.44 -5.33
CA SER A 56 -10.84 0.18 -6.08
C SER A 56 -9.63 0.12 -7.02
N VAL A 57 -9.34 1.18 -7.77
CA VAL A 57 -8.18 1.22 -8.68
C VAL A 57 -6.87 1.19 -7.91
N VAL A 58 -6.76 1.92 -6.79
CA VAL A 58 -5.56 1.88 -5.94
C VAL A 58 -5.34 0.49 -5.34
N PHE A 59 -6.39 -0.20 -4.90
CA PHE A 59 -6.29 -1.57 -4.41
C PHE A 59 -5.88 -2.56 -5.51
N VAL A 60 -6.52 -2.50 -6.67
CA VAL A 60 -6.20 -3.39 -7.80
C VAL A 60 -4.76 -3.17 -8.25
N THR A 61 -4.32 -1.91 -8.40
CA THR A 61 -2.95 -1.61 -8.84
C THR A 61 -1.90 -1.90 -7.77
N GLY A 62 -2.21 -1.70 -6.48
CA GLY A 62 -1.31 -1.99 -5.36
C GLY A 62 -1.10 -3.47 -5.09
N LEU A 63 -2.15 -4.29 -5.26
CA LEU A 63 -2.08 -5.74 -5.11
C LEU A 63 -1.60 -6.46 -6.37
N SER A 64 -1.76 -5.82 -7.54
CA SER A 64 -1.23 -6.35 -8.78
C SER A 64 0.28 -6.16 -8.79
N SER A 65 1.02 -7.23 -8.49
CA SER A 65 2.48 -7.33 -8.61
C SER A 65 2.95 -7.24 -10.07
N ILE A 66 2.50 -6.22 -10.80
CA ILE A 66 2.91 -5.90 -12.16
C ILE A 66 4.25 -5.18 -12.08
N THR A 67 5.26 -5.81 -12.64
CA THR A 67 6.61 -5.25 -12.80
C THR A 67 6.74 -4.78 -14.24
N LEU A 68 6.50 -3.50 -14.47
CA LEU A 68 6.73 -2.90 -15.79
C LEU A 68 8.21 -2.52 -15.90
N ASN A 69 8.92 -3.29 -16.71
CA ASN A 69 10.31 -3.01 -17.08
C ASN A 69 10.33 -1.99 -18.22
N PHE A 70 10.30 -0.70 -17.89
CA PHE A 70 10.53 0.36 -18.89
C PHE A 70 12.02 0.71 -18.92
N GLY A 71 12.71 0.29 -19.98
CA GLY A 71 14.03 0.81 -20.36
C GLY A 71 15.16 0.68 -19.33
N GLY A 72 15.11 -0.32 -18.44
CA GLY A 72 16.15 -0.60 -17.44
C GLY A 72 15.80 -0.26 -15.99
N ILE A 73 14.66 0.39 -15.75
CA ILE A 73 14.15 0.68 -14.42
C ILE A 73 12.97 -0.26 -14.17
N GLN A 74 13.15 -1.18 -13.22
CA GLN A 74 12.13 -2.13 -12.82
C GLN A 74 11.19 -1.43 -11.83
N LEU A 75 10.09 -0.85 -12.34
CA LEU A 75 9.06 -0.28 -11.46
C LEU A 75 8.34 -1.45 -10.79
N THR A 76 8.55 -1.57 -9.49
CA THR A 76 7.86 -2.53 -8.64
C THR A 76 6.41 -2.10 -8.42
N GLY A 77 5.49 -3.06 -8.24
CA GLY A 77 4.04 -2.84 -8.26
C GLY A 77 3.54 -1.75 -7.31
N MET A 78 4.17 -1.58 -6.13
CA MET A 78 3.83 -0.50 -5.20
C MET A 78 4.10 0.90 -5.76
N VAL A 79 5.22 1.08 -6.46
CA VAL A 79 5.57 2.37 -7.09
C VAL A 79 4.63 2.67 -8.25
N LEU A 80 4.31 1.65 -9.06
CA LEU A 80 3.38 1.79 -10.17
C LEU A 80 1.97 2.15 -9.67
N ALA A 81 1.51 1.52 -8.58
CA ALA A 81 0.25 1.83 -7.93
C ALA A 81 0.19 3.28 -7.44
N CYS A 82 1.24 3.79 -6.80
CA CYS A 82 1.30 5.19 -6.38
C CYS A 82 1.20 6.17 -7.56
N ILE A 83 1.85 5.87 -8.69
CA ILE A 83 1.79 6.73 -9.88
C ILE A 83 0.37 6.74 -10.44
N VAL A 84 -0.26 5.56 -10.58
CA VAL A 84 -1.65 5.46 -11.05
C VAL A 84 -2.61 6.17 -10.09
N ALA A 85 -2.42 6.01 -8.77
CA ALA A 85 -3.19 6.69 -7.73
C ALA A 85 -3.11 8.21 -7.87
N MET A 86 -1.89 8.75 -8.03
CA MET A 86 -1.68 10.19 -8.22
C MET A 86 -2.34 10.71 -9.50
N ILE A 87 -2.20 9.99 -10.62
CA ILE A 87 -2.83 10.37 -11.89
C ILE A 87 -4.35 10.37 -11.77
N LEU A 88 -4.93 9.33 -11.16
CA LEU A 88 -6.38 9.21 -10.99
C LEU A 88 -6.93 10.29 -10.04
N SER A 89 -6.21 10.60 -8.96
CA SER A 89 -6.55 11.69 -8.04
C SER A 89 -6.51 13.05 -8.76
N LEU A 90 -5.52 13.27 -9.63
CA LEU A 90 -5.41 14.49 -10.45
C LEU A 90 -6.56 14.57 -11.47
N ILE A 91 -6.91 13.46 -12.13
CA ILE A 91 -8.05 13.39 -13.06
C ILE A 91 -9.34 13.78 -12.33
N PHE A 92 -9.56 13.26 -11.13
CA PHE A 92 -10.73 13.57 -10.33
C PHE A 92 -10.76 15.05 -9.93
N TYR A 93 -9.63 15.60 -9.50
CA TYR A 93 -9.51 17.01 -9.16
C TYR A 93 -9.80 17.93 -10.36
N VAL A 94 -9.28 17.57 -11.54
CA VAL A 94 -9.50 18.31 -12.79
C VAL A 94 -10.96 18.19 -13.26
N MET A 95 -11.57 17.00 -13.18
CA MET A 95 -12.98 16.80 -13.51
C MET A 95 -13.92 17.58 -12.57
N GLU A 96 -13.56 17.69 -11.30
CA GLU A 96 -14.30 18.49 -10.32
C GLU A 96 -14.16 20.00 -10.57
N LYS A 97 -12.94 20.45 -10.92
CA LYS A 97 -12.67 21.83 -11.36
C LYS A 97 -13.41 22.21 -12.65
N LEU A 98 -13.65 21.24 -13.55
CA LEU A 98 -14.31 21.45 -14.85
C LEU A 98 -15.84 21.32 -14.81
N ASN A 99 -16.46 21.16 -13.64
CA ASN A 99 -17.93 21.20 -13.47
C ASN A 99 -18.74 20.27 -14.42
N LEU A 100 -18.18 19.12 -14.81
CA LEU A 100 -18.88 18.12 -15.64
C LEU A 100 -19.34 16.89 -14.85
N THR A 101 -19.69 17.07 -13.58
CA THR A 101 -20.62 16.19 -12.85
C THR A 101 -21.20 16.94 -11.65
N ASN A 102 -22.05 17.95 -11.92
CA ASN A 102 -23.08 18.38 -10.98
C ASN A 102 -24.41 17.81 -11.48
N THR A 103 -24.60 16.51 -11.23
CA THR A 103 -25.89 15.85 -11.00
C THR A 103 -25.61 14.60 -10.17
#